data_AF-A0A7S2INE3-F1
#
_entry.id   AF-A0A7S2INE3-F1
#
_cell.length_a   1.000
_cell.length_b   1.000
_cell.length_c   1.000
_cell.angle_alpha   90.00
_cell.angle_beta   90.00
_cell.angle_gamma   90.00
#
_symmetry.space_group_name_H-M   'P 1'
#
loop_
_entity.id
_entity.type
_entity.pdbx_description
1 polymer ?
#
loop_
_entity_poly.entity_id
_entity_poly.type
_entity_poly.pdbx_seq_one_letter_code
_entity_poly.pdbx_strand_id
1 'polypeptide(L)'
;MLAMKKTSSYDGEVCVNGHLRDPRTFRRIAAYVGQEDFMPAHWRVREAVEFNARLKQQPGARTAGPKAAREMVDVLLEEFGLKEAESTYIGGHAVRGISGGQRKRVSIA
;
A
#
# COMPACT_ATOMS: atom_id res chain seq x y z
N MET A 1 8.57 -9.14 -17.19
CA MET A 1 8.19 -8.31 -16.03
C MET A 1 6.68 -8.32 -15.82
N LEU A 2 6.17 -9.06 -14.83
CA LEU A 2 4.72 -9.14 -14.54
C LEU A 2 4.18 -7.83 -13.95
N ALA A 3 4.94 -7.12 -13.11
CA ALA A 3 4.57 -5.83 -12.51
C ALA A 3 5.68 -4.77 -12.66
N MET A 4 6.39 -4.76 -13.80
CA MET A 4 7.57 -3.92 -14.05
C MET A 4 8.77 -4.13 -13.08
N LYS A 5 8.67 -5.08 -12.14
CA LYS A 5 9.83 -5.60 -11.41
C LYS A 5 10.61 -6.55 -12.31
N LYS A 6 11.94 -6.46 -12.30
CA LYS A 6 12.84 -7.34 -13.07
C LYS A 6 12.59 -8.79 -12.66
N THR A 7 11.80 -9.48 -13.47
CA THR A 7 11.74 -10.94 -13.54
C THR A 7 12.55 -11.36 -14.76
N SER A 8 13.00 -12.61 -14.80
CA SER A 8 13.51 -13.24 -16.02
C SER A 8 12.56 -13.02 -17.22
N SER A 9 13.09 -13.16 -18.43
CA SER A 9 12.27 -13.24 -19.64
C SER A 9 11.21 -14.34 -19.45
N TYR A 10 10.02 -14.08 -19.96
CA TYR A 10 8.92 -15.03 -19.95
C TYR A 10 8.36 -15.09 -21.36
N ASP A 11 7.97 -16.29 -21.79
CA ASP A 11 7.26 -16.50 -23.05
C ASP A 11 5.75 -16.54 -22.80
N GLY A 12 4.96 -16.20 -23.83
CA GLY A 12 3.50 -16.21 -23.78
C GLY A 12 2.84 -14.85 -23.52
N GLU A 13 1.51 -14.87 -23.50
CA GLU A 13 0.67 -13.67 -23.37
C GLU A 13 0.06 -13.57 -21.97
N VAL A 14 -0.07 -12.34 -21.47
CA VAL A 14 -0.77 -12.05 -20.22
C VAL A 14 -2.01 -11.25 -20.57
N CYS A 15 -3.19 -11.77 -20.22
CA CYS A 15 -4.46 -11.12 -20.44
C CYS A 15 -5.08 -10.65 -19.12
N VAL A 16 -5.80 -9.54 -19.15
CA VAL A 16 -6.62 -9.04 -18.03
C VAL A 16 -8.04 -8.87 -18.56
N ASN A 17 -8.99 -9.57 -17.95
CA ASN A 17 -10.39 -9.61 -18.40
C ASN A 17 -10.54 -9.95 -19.91
N GLY A 18 -9.74 -10.89 -20.41
CA GLY A 18 -9.78 -11.33 -21.81
C GLY A 18 -9.03 -10.43 -22.81
N HIS A 19 -8.49 -9.29 -22.37
CA HIS A 19 -7.71 -8.39 -23.23
C HIS A 19 -6.21 -8.49 -22.95
N LEU A 20 -5.38 -8.37 -23.99
CA LEU A 20 -3.93 -8.35 -23.82
C LEU A 20 -3.53 -7.22 -22.85
N ARG A 21 -2.64 -7.54 -21.91
CA ARG A 21 -2.19 -6.61 -20.87
C ARG A 21 -1.45 -5.42 -21.48
N ASP A 22 -2.07 -4.25 -21.42
CA ASP A 22 -1.38 -2.96 -21.60
C ASP A 22 -0.58 -2.59 -20.32
N PRO A 23 0.75 -2.45 -20.39
CA PRO A 23 1.58 -2.07 -19.24
C PRO A 23 1.17 -0.74 -18.57
N ARG A 24 0.63 0.23 -19.32
CA ARG A 24 0.23 1.53 -18.75
C ARG A 24 -1.01 1.38 -17.89
N THR A 25 -2.03 0.70 -18.42
CA THR A 25 -3.28 0.45 -17.70
C THR A 25 -3.08 -0.54 -16.56
N PHE A 26 -2.27 -1.59 -16.76
CA PHE A 26 -2.00 -2.62 -15.77
C PHE A 26 -1.48 -2.05 -14.45
N ARG A 27 -0.56 -1.07 -14.50
CA ARG A 27 -0.04 -0.39 -13.30
C ARG A 27 -1.09 0.37 -12.49
N ARG A 28 -2.21 0.76 -13.11
CA ARG A 28 -3.30 1.51 -12.45
C ARG A 28 -4.34 0.61 -11.83
N ILE A 29 -4.46 -0.64 -12.29
CA ILE A 29 -5.50 -1.59 -11.88
C ILE A 29 -4.96 -2.75 -11.04
N ALA A 30 -3.65 -2.94 -10.98
CA ALA A 30 -3.00 -3.97 -10.18
C ALA A 30 -2.21 -3.36 -9.01
N ALA A 31 -2.18 -4.08 -7.90
CA ALA A 31 -1.31 -3.81 -6.76
C ALA A 31 -0.25 -4.91 -6.65
N TYR A 32 0.97 -4.54 -6.26
CA TYR A 32 2.06 -5.48 -6.01
C TYR A 32 2.59 -5.29 -4.59
N VAL A 33 2.51 -6.35 -3.78
CA VAL A 33 3.06 -6.39 -2.43
C VAL A 33 4.27 -7.31 -2.46
N GLY A 34 5.46 -6.76 -2.20
CA GLY A 34 6.70 -7.53 -2.16
C GLY A 34 6.77 -8.46 -0.94
N GLN A 35 7.77 -9.33 -0.87
CA GLN A 35 8.01 -10.15 0.32
C GLN A 35 8.52 -9.28 1.48
N GLU A 36 9.55 -8.46 1.21
CA GLU A 36 10.10 -7.49 2.16
C GLU A 36 9.26 -6.22 2.21
N ASP A 37 9.00 -5.73 3.43
CA ASP A 37 8.27 -4.50 3.68
C ASP A 37 9.28 -3.36 3.94
N PHE A 38 9.34 -2.39 3.04
CA PHE A 38 10.17 -1.20 3.21
C PHE A 38 9.32 -0.04 3.71
N MET A 39 9.43 0.28 5.00
CA MET A 39 8.77 1.43 5.62
C MET A 39 9.72 2.16 6.59
N PRO A 40 9.61 3.50 6.72
CA PRO A 40 10.40 4.25 7.69
C PRO A 40 10.09 3.80 9.12
N ALA A 41 11.10 3.31 9.83
CA ALA A 41 10.95 2.79 11.19
C ALA A 41 10.43 3.83 12.21
N HIS A 42 10.67 5.12 11.96
CA HIS A 42 10.34 6.23 12.84
C HIS A 42 8.94 6.82 12.57
N TRP A 43 8.16 6.25 11.65
CA TRP A 43 6.78 6.66 11.41
C TRP A 43 5.82 5.86 12.29
N ARG A 44 4.73 6.50 12.70
CA ARG A 44 3.58 5.80 13.28
C ARG A 44 2.80 5.09 12.17
N VAL A 45 2.10 4.03 12.55
CA VAL A 45 1.26 3.24 11.62
C VAL A 45 0.28 4.13 10.86
N ARG A 46 -0.46 5.00 11.56
CA ARG A 46 -1.39 5.94 10.93
C ARG A 46 -0.73 6.84 9.89
N GLU A 47 0.45 7.38 10.22
CA GLU A 47 1.17 8.31 9.34
C GLU A 47 1.56 7.61 8.02
N ALA A 48 2.02 6.37 8.09
CA ALA A 48 2.33 5.57 6.91
C ALA A 48 1.09 5.27 6.05
N VAL A 49 -0.01 4.85 6.66
CA VAL A 49 -1.27 4.58 5.95
C VAL A 49 -1.84 5.85 5.32
N GLU A 50 -1.83 6.96 6.05
CA GLU A 50 -2.29 8.26 5.55
C GLU A 50 -1.43 8.74 4.37
N PHE A 51 -0.11 8.59 4.46
CA PHE A 51 0.80 8.92 3.38
C PHE A 51 0.52 8.09 2.12
N ASN A 52 0.38 6.76 2.27
CA ASN A 52 0.02 5.87 1.17
C ASN A 52 -1.33 6.23 0.55
N ALA A 53 -2.34 6.47 1.37
CA ALA A 53 -3.68 6.84 0.92
C ALA A 53 -3.66 8.15 0.10
N ARG A 54 -2.93 9.17 0.57
CA ARG A 54 -2.78 10.45 -0.13
C ARG A 54 -2.07 10.30 -1.48
N LEU A 55 -1.05 9.43 -1.59
CA LEU A 55 -0.35 9.19 -2.86
C LEU A 55 -1.19 8.43 -3.89
N LYS A 56 -2.10 7.56 -3.43
CA LYS A 56 -3.00 6.79 -4.32
C LYS A 56 -4.13 7.66 -4.89
N GLN A 57 -4.39 8.85 -4.35
CA GLN A 57 -5.41 9.77 -4.86
C GLN A 57 -5.06 10.26 -6.27
N GLN A 58 -5.99 10.06 -7.22
CA GLN A 58 -5.80 10.48 -8.61
C GLN A 58 -5.82 12.02 -8.73
N PRO A 59 -4.93 12.62 -9.54
CA PRO A 59 -5.01 14.04 -9.88
C PRO A 59 -6.37 14.36 -10.52
N GLY A 60 -7.15 15.24 -9.89
CA GLY A 60 -8.49 15.61 -10.37
C GLY A 60 -9.65 14.96 -9.60
N ALA A 61 -9.42 13.88 -8.85
CA ALA A 61 -10.37 13.36 -7.88
C ALA A 61 -10.34 14.20 -6.59
N ARG A 62 -10.53 15.52 -6.72
CA ARG A 62 -10.73 16.42 -5.57
C ARG A 62 -12.20 16.37 -5.18
N THR A 63 -12.61 15.38 -4.39
CA THR A 63 -14.00 15.36 -3.89
C THR A 63 -14.16 14.96 -2.42
N ALA A 64 -13.11 14.44 -1.77
CA ALA A 64 -13.12 14.22 -0.34
C ALA A 64 -12.35 15.36 0.35
N GLY A 65 -13.05 16.27 1.04
CA GLY A 65 -12.39 17.25 1.91
C GLY A 65 -11.54 16.58 3.00
N PRO A 66 -10.74 17.34 3.77
CA PRO A 66 -9.84 16.78 4.79
C PRO A 66 -10.50 15.79 5.76
N LYS A 67 -11.80 15.96 6.02
CA LYS A 67 -12.62 15.05 6.84
C LYS A 67 -12.76 13.65 6.21
N ALA A 68 -13.22 13.57 4.97
CA ALA A 68 -13.42 12.30 4.28
C ALA A 68 -12.08 11.56 4.02
N ALA A 69 -10.98 12.30 3.85
CA ALA A 69 -9.64 11.70 3.80
C ALA A 69 -9.24 11.03 5.12
N ARG A 70 -9.56 11.65 6.27
CA ARG A 70 -9.31 11.06 7.59
C ARG A 70 -10.19 9.84 7.84
N GLU A 71 -11.47 9.93 7.51
CA GLU A 71 -12.42 8.82 7.63
C GLU A 71 -11.98 7.61 6.80
N MET A 72 -11.46 7.83 5.59
CA MET A 72 -10.89 6.74 4.77
C MET A 72 -9.69 6.08 5.46
N VAL A 73 -8.82 6.85 6.13
CA VAL A 73 -7.69 6.29 6.88
C VAL A 73 -8.17 5.51 8.10
N ASP A 74 -9.20 5.99 8.80
CA ASP A 74 -9.83 5.25 9.91
C ASP A 74 -10.37 3.90 9.44
N VAL A 75 -11.13 3.88 8.33
CA VAL A 75 -11.65 2.65 7.73
C VAL A 75 -10.51 1.71 7.35
N LEU A 76 -9.45 2.18 6.69
CA LEU A 76 -8.30 1.33 6.36
C LEU A 76 -7.64 0.74 7.61
N LEU A 77 -7.45 1.53 8.67
CA LEU A 77 -6.84 1.03 9.91
C LEU A 77 -7.72 -0.03 10.60
N GLU A 78 -9.03 0.10 10.54
CA GLU A 78 -9.98 -0.88 11.07
C GLU A 78 -9.98 -2.17 10.24
N GLU A 79 -10.16 -2.07 8.92
CA GLU A 79 -10.23 -3.22 8.00
C GLU A 79 -8.94 -4.06 8.01
N PHE A 80 -7.78 -3.41 8.17
CA PHE A 80 -6.49 -4.10 8.28
C PHE A 80 -6.12 -4.52 9.70
N GLY A 81 -6.99 -4.30 10.70
CA GLY A 81 -6.74 -4.69 12.09
C GLY A 81 -5.50 -4.00 12.68
N LEU A 82 -5.35 -2.71 12.39
CA LEU A 82 -4.24 -1.84 12.77
C LEU A 82 -4.67 -0.71 13.70
N LYS A 83 -5.98 -0.55 13.97
CA LYS A 83 -6.52 0.54 14.78
C LYS A 83 -5.86 0.67 16.15
N GLU A 84 -5.75 -0.43 16.89
CA GLU A 84 -5.07 -0.46 18.21
C GLU A 84 -3.59 -0.07 18.17
N ALA A 85 -2.93 -0.25 17.01
CA ALA A 85 -1.52 0.06 16.82
C ALA A 85 -1.30 1.38 16.07
N GLU A 86 -2.36 2.17 15.81
CA GLU A 86 -2.29 3.32 14.90
C GLU A 86 -1.28 4.39 15.35
N SER A 87 -1.11 4.52 16.67
CA SER A 87 -0.18 5.46 17.29
C SER A 87 1.20 4.85 17.59
N THR A 88 1.39 3.55 17.34
CA THR A 88 2.68 2.87 17.58
C THR A 88 3.63 3.10 16.40
N TYR A 89 4.93 3.22 16.68
CA TYR A 89 5.95 3.24 15.64
C TYR A 89 6.00 1.91 14.87
N ILE A 90 6.23 1.99 13.56
CA ILE A 90 6.47 0.79 12.74
C ILE A 90 7.68 0.03 13.26
N GLY A 91 8.73 0.76 13.64
CA GLY A 91 9.96 0.20 14.17
C GLY A 91 10.79 -0.54 13.12
N GLY A 92 12.01 -0.90 13.50
CA GLY A 92 13.00 -1.55 12.66
C GLY A 92 14.10 -2.15 13.54
N HIS A 93 15.27 -2.39 12.96
CA HIS A 93 16.39 -2.97 13.72
C HIS A 93 16.86 -2.10 14.89
N ALA A 94 16.76 -0.77 14.76
CA ALA A 94 17.21 0.18 15.77
C ALA A 94 16.10 0.69 16.71
N VAL A 95 14.82 0.54 16.33
CA VAL A 95 13.67 1.10 17.07
C VAL A 95 12.63 0.01 17.25
N ARG A 96 12.26 -0.30 18.49
CA ARG A 96 11.15 -1.23 18.75
C ARG A 96 9.84 -0.65 18.22
N GLY A 97 9.05 -1.49 17.56
CA GLY A 97 7.74 -1.11 17.04
C GLY A 97 6.77 -2.27 17.01
N ILE A 98 5.87 -2.24 16.04
CA ILE A 98 4.84 -3.27 15.82
C ILE A 98 5.43 -4.64 15.45
N SER A 99 4.63 -5.68 15.62
CA SER A 99 4.98 -7.05 15.24
C SER A 99 5.20 -7.19 13.72
N GLY A 100 5.86 -8.28 13.30
CA GLY A 100 6.06 -8.57 11.88
C GLY A 100 4.75 -8.71 11.10
N GLY A 101 3.75 -9.38 11.67
CA GLY A 101 2.42 -9.50 11.05
C GLY A 101 1.71 -8.17 10.90
N GLN A 102 1.78 -7.30 11.92
CA GLN A 102 1.24 -5.94 11.83
C GLN A 102 1.96 -5.15 10.74
N ARG A 103 3.29 -5.18 10.70
CA ARG A 103 4.10 -4.55 9.64
C ARG A 103 3.67 -5.00 8.24
N LYS A 104 3.40 -6.30 8.07
CA LYS A 104 2.92 -6.81 6.78
C LYS A 104 1.58 -6.19 6.38
N ARG A 105 0.65 -6.09 7.33
CA ARG A 105 -0.66 -5.46 7.10
C ARG A 105 -0.54 -3.97 6.78
N VAL A 106 0.39 -3.24 7.42
CA VAL A 106 0.67 -1.83 7.05
C VAL A 106 1.16 -1.73 5.60
N SER A 107 1.95 -2.69 5.10
CA SER A 107 2.40 -2.67 3.71
C SER A 107 1.27 -2.90 2.69
N ILE A 108 0.16 -3.51 3.11
CA ILE A 108 -0.98 -3.83 2.25
C ILE A 108 -1.99 -2.67 2.22
N ALA A 109 -2.14 -1.95 3.34
CA ALA A 109 -2.96 -0.74 3.46
C ALA A 109 -2.45 0.44 2.58
#